data_AF-U1NA94-F1
#
_entry.id   AF-U1NA94-F1
#
_cell.length_a   1.000
_cell.length_b   1.000
_cell.length_c   1.000
_cell.angle_alpha   90.00
_cell.angle_beta   90.00
_cell.angle_gamma   90.00
#
_symmetry.space_group_name_H-M   'P 1'
#
loop_
_entity.id
_entity.type
_entity.pdbx_description
1 polymer ?
#
loop_
_entity_poly.entity_id
_entity_poly.type
_entity_poly.pdbx_seq_one_letter_code
_entity_poly.pdbx_strand_id
1 'polypeptide(L)' 'MVYSVECSPNLRERGEVTIPEEVREALNLEEGDQLRLTVQKLD' A
#
# COMPACT_ATOMS: atom_id res chain seq x y z
N MET A 1 -3.77 16.10 9.31
CA MET A 1 -4.42 14.80 9.58
C MET A 1 -3.69 13.77 8.75
N VAL A 2 -3.30 12.63 9.33
CA VAL A 2 -2.69 11.51 8.59
C VAL A 2 -3.82 10.59 8.20
N TYR A 3 -4.04 10.38 6.91
CA TYR A 3 -5.05 9.45 6.40
C TYR A 3 -4.36 8.11 6.13
N SER A 4 -4.95 7.01 6.61
CA SER A 4 -4.46 5.65 6.40
C SER A 4 -5.57 4.80 5.82
N VAL A 5 -5.28 4.13 4.71
CA VAL A 5 -6.15 3.14 4.08
C VAL A 5 -5.48 1.79 4.25
N GLU A 6 -6.21 0.80 4.79
CA GLU A 6 -5.72 -0.56 4.93
C GLU A 6 -5.95 -1.34 3.64
N CYS A 7 -4.94 -2.09 3.19
CA CYS A 7 -5.07 -3.06 2.12
C CYS A 7 -4.25 -4.31 2.42
N SER A 8 -4.66 -5.43 1.84
CA SER A 8 -4.03 -6.75 2.05
C SER A 8 -3.56 -7.35 0.73
N PRO A 9 -2.60 -6.72 0.03
CA PRO A 9 -2.06 -7.28 -1.20
C PRO A 9 -1.24 -8.55 -0.90
N ASN A 10 -1.24 -9.49 -1.84
CA ASN A 10 -0.35 -10.64 -1.76
C ASN A 10 1.10 -10.22 -2.02
N LEU A 11 2.02 -10.77 -1.23
CA LEU A 11 3.46 -10.63 -1.48
C LEU A 11 3.82 -11.41 -2.76
N ARG A 12 4.44 -10.72 -3.71
CA ARG A 12 4.91 -11.31 -4.97
C ARG A 12 6.35 -11.81 -4.82
N GLU A 13 6.88 -12.38 -5.90
CA GLU A 13 8.31 -12.73 -5.98
C GLU A 13 9.16 -11.51 -5.61
N ARG A 14 10.29 -11.75 -4.94
CA ARG A 14 11.24 -10.71 -4.50
C ARG A 14 10.71 -9.74 -3.43
N GLY A 15 9.56 -10.04 -2.82
CA GLY A 15 9.03 -9.23 -1.72
C GLY A 15 8.30 -7.96 -2.17
N GLU A 16 7.86 -7.92 -3.43
CA GLU A 16 7.12 -6.80 -3.98
C GLU A 16 5.64 -6.88 -3.59
N VAL A 17 5.04 -5.71 -3.32
CA VAL A 17 3.59 -5.55 -3.21
C VAL A 17 3.13 -4.50 -4.21
N THR A 18 2.00 -4.75 -4.87
CA THR A 18 1.35 -3.75 -5.70
C THR A 18 0.27 -3.09 -4.85
N ILE A 19 0.35 -1.77 -4.68
CA ILE A 19 -0.70 -1.00 -4.03
C ILE A 19 -1.95 -1.04 -4.93
N PRO A 20 -3.09 -1.56 -4.44
CA PRO A 20 -4.32 -1.62 -5.22
C PRO A 20 -4.77 -0.24 -5.72
N GLU A 21 -5.48 -0.22 -6.85
CA GLU A 21 -5.93 1.03 -7.48
C GLU A 21 -6.80 1.87 -6.55
N GLU A 22 -7.74 1.23 -5.85
CA GLU A 22 -8.63 1.87 -4.89
C GLU A 22 -7.87 2.58 -3.76
N VAL A 23 -6.71 2.05 -3.35
CA VAL A 23 -5.88 2.67 -2.31
C VAL A 23 -5.06 3.82 -2.88
N ARG A 24 -4.54 3.68 -4.10
CA ARG A 24 -3.82 4.77 -4.79
C ARG A 24 -4.72 5.99 -4.98
N GLU A 25 -5.95 5.77 -5.44
CA GLU A 25 -6.93 6.84 -5.63
C GLU A 25 -7.37 7.47 -4.31
N ALA A 26 -7.68 6.64 -3.30
CA ALA A 26 -8.15 7.15 -2.00
C ALA A 26 -7.10 7.99 -1.26
N LEU A 27 -5.81 7.70 -1.46
CA LEU A 27 -4.70 8.44 -0.88
C LEU A 27 -4.09 9.49 -1.83
N ASN A 28 -4.59 9.61 -3.06
CA ASN A 28 -4.02 10.43 -4.15
C ASN A 28 -2.51 10.23 -4.30
N LEU A 29 -2.08 8.97 -4.42
CA LEU A 29 -0.67 8.61 -4.56
C LEU A 29 -0.17 8.91 -5.97
N GLU A 30 0.95 9.63 -6.05
CA GLU A 30 1.62 9.99 -7.30
C GLU A 30 3.04 9.41 -7.36
N GLU A 31 3.63 9.40 -8.56
CA GLU A 31 5.01 8.96 -8.73
C GLU A 31 5.96 9.86 -7.95
N GLY A 32 6.81 9.26 -7.11
CA GLY A 32 7.77 9.98 -6.26
C GLY A 32 7.29 10.19 -4.82
N ASP A 33 6.04 9.88 -4.49
CA ASP A 33 5.55 9.94 -3.12
C ASP A 33 6.26 8.94 -2.20
N GLN A 34 6.66 9.41 -1.02
CA GLN A 34 7.23 8.55 0.02
C GLN A 34 6.13 7.99 0.91
N LEU A 35 6.07 6.66 1.00
CA LEU A 35 5.06 5.95 1.77
C LEU A 35 5.63 5.45 3.10
N ARG A 36 4.84 5.56 4.17
CA ARG A 36 5.08 4.86 5.44
C ARG A 36 4.18 3.64 5.48
N LEU A 37 4.79 2.46 5.63
CA LEU A 37 4.08 1.17 5.61
C LEU A 37 4.15 0.49 6.99
N THR A 38 3.08 -0.21 7.35
CA THR A 38 3.05 -1.17 8.45
C THR A 38 2.68 -2.53 7.86
N VAL A 39 3.50 -3.55 8.08
CA VAL A 39 3.30 -4.88 7.49
C VAL A 39 2.81 -5.85 8.56
N GLN A 40 1.71 -6.54 8.28
CA GLN A 40 1.16 -7.63 9.09
C GLN A 40 0.89 -8.84 8.19
N LYS A 41 1.40 -10.02 8.57
CA LYS A 41 1.07 -11.27 7.90
C LYS A 41 -0.31 -11.72 8.36
N LEU A 42 -1.17 -12.09 7.42
CA LEU A 42 -2.49 -12.68 7.67
C LEU A 42 -2.37 -14.19 7.38
N ASP A 43 -2.74 -15.03 8.35
CA ASP A 43 -2.77 -16.50 8.24
C ASP A 43 -4.19 -17.01 7.94
#